data_AF-A0A0P6Y9V5-F1
#
_entry.id   AF-A0A0P6Y9V5-F1
#
_cell.length_a   1.000
_cell.length_b   1.000
_cell.length_c   1.000
_cell.angle_alpha   90.00
_cell.angle_beta   90.00
_cell.angle_gamma   90.00
#
_symmetry.space_group_name_H-M   'P 1'
#
loop_
_entity.id
_entity.type
_entity.pdbx_description
1 polymer ?
#
loop_
_entity_poly.entity_id
_entity_poly.type
_entity_poly.pdbx_seq_one_letter_code
_entity_poly.pdbx_strand_id
1 'polypeptide(L)'
;MRFKRFFWFLLSIFLGAGMGVFYGWVVNPVRYVDTTPDQLRADYQADYVLMVAEIYQVEKDPALAGRQLALLGDPQPVRTVQRAILTASQLGYSQADMELLGRLSSALETWYAEGGP
;
A
#
# COMPACT_ATOMS: atom_id res chain seq x y z
N MET A 1 48.66 37.57 -8.03
CA MET A 1 47.46 37.70 -8.90
C MET A 1 46.87 36.35 -9.35
N ARG A 2 46.75 35.33 -8.47
CA ARG A 2 46.09 34.03 -8.79
C ARG A 2 44.81 33.77 -8.00
N PHE A 3 44.69 34.37 -6.81
CA PHE A 3 43.56 34.16 -5.91
C PHE A 3 42.21 34.63 -6.48
N LYS A 4 42.17 35.77 -7.19
CA LYS A 4 40.94 36.27 -7.82
C LYS A 4 40.41 35.30 -8.90
N ARG A 5 41.29 34.68 -9.67
CA ARG A 5 40.90 33.68 -10.70
C ARG A 5 40.39 32.40 -10.06
N PHE A 6 41.03 31.96 -8.98
CA PHE A 6 40.58 30.80 -8.21
C PHE A 6 39.22 31.03 -7.55
N PHE A 7 38.99 32.23 -7.01
CA PHE A 7 37.70 32.63 -6.43
C PHE A 7 36.56 32.58 -7.46
N TRP A 8 36.76 33.15 -8.65
CA TRP A 8 35.76 33.09 -9.73
C TRP A 8 35.50 31.67 -10.23
N PHE A 9 36.54 30.83 -10.27
CA PHE A 9 36.39 29.41 -10.61
C PHE A 9 35.54 28.67 -9.57
N LEU A 10 35.83 28.86 -8.28
CA LEU A 10 35.07 28.25 -7.20
C LEU A 10 33.61 28.74 -7.18
N LEU A 11 33.40 30.03 -7.44
CA LEU A 11 32.07 30.64 -7.50
C LEU A 11 31.22 30.02 -8.61
N SER A 12 31.79 29.76 -9.80
CA SER A 12 31.09 29.09 -10.90
C SER A 12 30.66 27.67 -10.55
N ILE A 13 31.49 26.93 -9.81
CA ILE A 13 31.16 25.56 -9.37
C ILE A 13 30.02 25.59 -8.35
N PHE A 14 30.09 26.48 -7.35
CA PHE A 14 29.02 26.63 -6.37
C PHE A 14 27.70 27.06 -7.00
N LEU A 15 27.75 27.95 -8.00
CA LEU A 15 26.56 28.38 -8.71
C LEU A 15 25.91 27.20 -9.47
N GLY A 16 26.70 26.42 -10.20
CA GLY A 16 26.21 25.24 -10.93
C GLY A 16 25.68 24.14 -10.00
N ALA A 17 26.41 23.86 -8.91
CA ALA A 17 25.98 22.88 -7.91
C ALA A 17 24.70 23.32 -7.19
N GLY A 18 24.61 24.59 -6.79
CA GLY A 18 23.42 25.15 -6.17
C GLY A 18 22.19 25.08 -7.08
N MET A 19 22.35 25.43 -8.36
CA MET A 19 21.27 25.32 -9.35
C MET A 19 20.87 23.85 -9.61
N GLY A 20 21.82 22.92 -9.68
CA GLY A 20 21.54 21.50 -9.86
C GLY A 20 20.78 20.89 -8.68
N VAL A 21 21.18 21.22 -7.45
CA VAL A 21 20.48 20.78 -6.22
C VAL A 21 19.09 21.43 -6.13
N PHE A 22 18.97 22.73 -6.41
CA PHE A 22 17.69 23.42 -6.42
C PHE A 22 16.72 22.81 -7.43
N TYR A 23 17.19 22.52 -8.64
CA TYR A 23 16.38 21.86 -9.67
C TYR A 23 15.99 20.44 -9.26
N GLY A 24 16.94 19.66 -8.73
CA GLY A 24 16.70 18.30 -8.25
C GLY A 24 15.72 18.24 -7.08
N TRP A 25 15.65 19.26 -6.24
CA TRP A 25 14.73 19.29 -5.08
C TRP A 25 13.35 19.85 -5.42
N VAL A 26 13.27 20.90 -6.25
CA VAL A 26 12.00 21.63 -6.52
C VAL A 26 11.21 21.00 -7.66
N VAL A 27 11.86 20.48 -8.71
CA VAL A 27 11.17 19.93 -9.89
C VAL A 27 10.83 18.46 -9.72
N ASN A 28 11.64 17.71 -8.99
CA ASN A 28 11.38 16.30 -8.71
C ASN A 28 11.86 15.95 -7.30
N PRO A 29 11.16 16.40 -6.24
CA PRO A 29 11.56 16.10 -4.87
C PRO A 29 11.75 14.59 -4.75
N VAL A 30 12.91 14.17 -4.22
CA VAL A 30 13.18 12.77 -3.92
C VAL A 30 12.11 12.33 -2.94
N ARG A 31 11.06 11.69 -3.45
CA ARG A 31 10.15 10.94 -2.60
C ARG A 31 10.99 9.76 -2.12
N TYR A 32 11.37 9.80 -0.86
CA TYR A 32 11.64 8.57 -0.12
C TYR A 32 10.31 7.81 -0.13
N VAL A 33 10.11 6.99 -1.15
CA VAL A 33 8.97 6.07 -1.24
C VAL A 33 9.44 4.86 -0.45
N ASP A 34 9.18 4.90 0.84
CA ASP A 34 9.39 3.77 1.75
C ASP A 34 8.67 2.55 1.16
N THR A 35 9.47 1.63 0.63
CA THR A 35 9.05 0.35 0.07
C THR A 35 8.63 -0.57 1.21
N THR A 36 7.41 -0.42 1.68
CA THR A 36 6.76 -1.36 2.58
C THR A 36 5.39 -1.75 2.01
N PRO A 37 4.92 -3.01 2.18
CA PRO A 37 3.68 -3.53 1.58
C PRO A 37 2.39 -2.77 1.94
N ASP A 38 2.44 -1.87 2.91
CA ASP A 38 1.40 -0.92 3.30
C ASP A 38 1.23 0.25 2.30
N GLN A 39 2.19 0.48 1.39
CA GLN A 39 2.09 1.47 0.31
C GLN A 39 1.46 0.94 -0.98
N LEU A 40 1.02 -0.33 -1.01
CA LEU A 40 0.16 -0.80 -2.10
C LEU A 40 -1.09 0.10 -2.10
N ARG A 41 -1.38 0.76 -3.23
CA ARG A 41 -2.60 1.57 -3.35
C ARG A 41 -3.79 0.72 -2.88
N ALA A 42 -4.72 1.34 -2.16
CA ALA A 42 -5.82 0.64 -1.50
C ALA A 42 -6.66 -0.20 -2.49
N ASP A 43 -6.66 0.16 -3.78
CA ASP A 43 -7.25 -0.61 -4.87
C ASP A 43 -6.60 -2.01 -5.03
N TYR A 44 -5.26 -2.10 -5.10
CA TYR A 44 -4.58 -3.39 -5.20
C TYR A 44 -4.73 -4.26 -3.94
N GLN A 45 -4.85 -3.64 -2.76
CA GLN A 45 -5.17 -4.38 -1.54
C GLN A 45 -6.59 -4.93 -1.61
N ALA A 46 -7.55 -4.13 -2.09
CA ALA A 46 -8.93 -4.58 -2.28
C ALA A 46 -9.02 -5.72 -3.31
N ASP A 47 -8.27 -5.65 -4.40
CA ASP A 47 -8.19 -6.72 -5.40
C ASP A 47 -7.61 -8.02 -4.82
N TYR A 48 -6.54 -7.93 -4.02
CA TYR A 48 -5.99 -9.11 -3.35
C TYR A 48 -6.99 -9.73 -2.37
N VAL A 49 -7.68 -8.90 -1.57
CA VAL A 49 -8.71 -9.39 -0.64
C VAL A 49 -9.87 -10.03 -1.40
N LEU A 50 -10.27 -9.48 -2.55
CA LEU A 50 -11.29 -10.08 -3.41
C LEU A 50 -10.88 -11.46 -3.89
N MET A 51 -9.64 -11.62 -4.36
CA MET A 51 -9.10 -12.94 -4.75
C MET A 51 -9.11 -13.94 -3.58
N VAL A 52 -8.77 -13.49 -2.37
CA VAL A 52 -8.88 -14.35 -1.17
C VAL A 52 -10.34 -14.71 -0.88
N ALA A 53 -11.29 -13.79 -1.09
CA ALA A 53 -12.72 -14.04 -0.93
C ALA A 53 -13.27 -15.05 -1.94
N GLU A 54 -12.78 -15.01 -3.18
CA GLU A 54 -13.09 -16.00 -4.21
C GLU A 54 -12.57 -17.39 -3.84
N ILE A 55 -11.31 -17.49 -3.42
CA ILE A 55 -10.71 -18.75 -2.95
C ILE A 55 -11.50 -19.30 -1.75
N TYR A 56 -11.86 -18.44 -0.79
CA TYR A 56 -12.67 -18.83 0.36
C TYR A 56 -14.04 -19.37 -0.05
N GLN A 57 -14.69 -18.84 -1.08
CA GLN A 57 -15.97 -19.40 -1.55
C GLN A 57 -15.85 -20.85 -2.04
N VAL A 58 -14.70 -21.22 -2.59
CA VAL A 58 -14.43 -22.57 -3.07
C VAL A 58 -13.99 -23.48 -1.92
N GLU A 59 -13.02 -23.06 -1.13
CA GLU A 59 -12.39 -23.89 -0.09
C GLU A 59 -13.17 -23.90 1.24
N LYS A 60 -13.91 -22.82 1.53
CA LYS A 60 -14.65 -22.58 2.78
C LYS A 60 -13.80 -22.73 4.05
N ASP A 61 -12.50 -22.48 3.95
CA ASP A 61 -11.57 -22.49 5.09
C ASP A 61 -11.25 -21.05 5.55
N PRO A 62 -11.86 -20.57 6.64
CA PRO A 62 -11.61 -19.22 7.16
C PRO A 62 -10.20 -19.08 7.77
N ALA A 63 -9.59 -20.16 8.25
CA ALA A 63 -8.24 -20.13 8.81
C ALA A 63 -7.20 -19.93 7.70
N LEU A 64 -7.40 -20.59 6.55
CA LEU A 64 -6.57 -20.39 5.37
C LEU A 64 -6.72 -18.97 4.80
N ALA A 65 -7.94 -18.43 4.75
CA ALA A 65 -8.18 -17.05 4.33
C ALA A 65 -7.50 -16.05 5.27
N GLY A 66 -7.61 -16.25 6.60
CA GLY A 66 -6.93 -15.42 7.60
C GLY A 66 -5.41 -15.40 7.43
N ARG A 67 -4.78 -16.56 7.18
CA ARG A 67 -3.33 -16.65 6.90
C ARG A 67 -2.92 -15.89 5.64
N GLN A 68 -3.71 -15.99 4.56
CA GLN A 68 -3.44 -15.26 3.32
C GLN A 68 -3.56 -13.74 3.50
N LEU A 69 -4.54 -13.29 4.29
CA LEU A 69 -4.74 -11.87 4.60
C LEU A 69 -3.66 -11.32 5.53
N ALA A 70 -3.09 -12.14 6.41
CA ALA A 70 -1.97 -11.75 7.27
C ALA A 70 -0.71 -11.37 6.47
N LEU A 71 -0.58 -11.84 5.21
CA LEU A 71 0.51 -11.45 4.31
C LEU A 71 0.47 -9.96 3.93
N LEU A 72 -0.70 -9.30 4.05
CA LEU A 72 -0.83 -7.86 3.85
C LEU A 72 -0.29 -7.03 5.03
N GLY A 73 0.20 -7.67 6.09
CA GLY A 73 0.89 -7.00 7.19
C GLY A 73 -0.01 -6.43 8.29
N ASP A 74 -1.34 -6.56 8.19
CA ASP A 74 -2.25 -6.23 9.30
C ASP A 74 -2.42 -7.46 10.21
N PRO A 75 -2.16 -7.33 11.53
CA PRO A 75 -2.37 -8.41 12.48
C PRO A 75 -3.84 -8.81 12.67
N GLN A 76 -4.81 -8.05 12.14
CA GLN A 76 -6.22 -8.43 12.16
C GLN A 76 -6.80 -8.53 10.75
N PRO A 77 -6.93 -9.75 10.21
CA PRO A 77 -7.51 -10.01 8.90
C PRO A 77 -8.91 -9.41 8.69
N VAL A 78 -9.76 -9.41 9.73
CA VAL A 78 -11.10 -8.80 9.67
C VAL A 78 -11.04 -7.31 9.30
N ARG A 79 -10.11 -6.55 9.90
CA ARG A 79 -9.96 -5.13 9.59
C ARG A 79 -9.48 -4.91 8.16
N THR A 80 -8.61 -5.79 7.67
CA THR A 80 -8.15 -5.77 6.27
C THR A 80 -9.31 -5.94 5.31
N VAL A 81 -10.21 -6.89 5.57
CA VAL A 81 -11.41 -7.10 4.75
C VAL A 81 -12.36 -5.91 4.83
N GLN A 82 -12.57 -5.35 6.02
CA GLN A 82 -13.42 -4.16 6.17
C GLN A 82 -12.88 -2.94 5.40
N ARG A 83 -11.56 -2.72 5.41
CA ARG A 83 -10.93 -1.67 4.58
C ARG A 83 -11.11 -1.95 3.10
N ALA A 84 -10.92 -3.19 2.66
CA ALA A 84 -11.13 -3.59 1.28
C ALA A 84 -12.58 -3.37 0.84
N ILE A 85 -13.58 -3.64 1.68
CA ILE A 85 -15.00 -3.36 1.40
C ILE A 85 -15.24 -1.85 1.18
N LEU A 86 -14.66 -1.00 2.04
CA LEU A 86 -14.78 0.46 1.89
C LEU A 86 -14.14 0.93 0.59
N THR A 87 -12.97 0.40 0.24
CA THR A 87 -12.28 0.75 -1.01
C THR A 87 -13.01 0.21 -2.24
N ALA A 88 -13.47 -1.04 -2.22
CA ALA A 88 -14.27 -1.65 -3.30
C ALA A 88 -15.55 -0.86 -3.57
N SER A 89 -16.20 -0.37 -2.50
CA SER A 89 -17.37 0.51 -2.61
C SER A 89 -17.01 1.85 -3.29
N GLN A 90 -15.90 2.49 -2.91
CA GLN A 90 -15.44 3.74 -3.52
C GLN A 90 -15.04 3.58 -4.99
N LEU A 91 -14.52 2.41 -5.36
CA LEU A 91 -14.10 2.08 -6.73
C LEU A 91 -15.24 1.55 -7.60
N GLY A 92 -16.42 1.29 -7.02
CA GLY A 92 -17.61 0.84 -7.76
C GLY A 92 -17.56 -0.62 -8.17
N TYR A 93 -17.07 -1.50 -7.30
CA TYR A 93 -17.03 -2.96 -7.55
C TYR A 93 -18.44 -3.52 -7.76
N SER A 94 -18.53 -4.67 -8.42
CA SER A 94 -19.83 -5.27 -8.73
C SER A 94 -20.54 -5.73 -7.45
N GLN A 95 -21.88 -5.85 -7.50
CA GLN A 95 -22.65 -6.34 -6.36
C GLN A 95 -22.22 -7.77 -5.97
N ALA A 96 -21.85 -8.60 -6.94
CA ALA A 96 -21.35 -9.95 -6.68
C ALA A 96 -20.05 -9.90 -5.86
N ASP A 97 -19.09 -9.06 -6.25
CA ASP A 97 -17.81 -8.93 -5.55
C ASP A 97 -17.98 -8.40 -4.12
N MET A 98 -18.89 -7.43 -3.94
CA MET A 98 -19.25 -6.92 -2.62
C MET A 98 -19.87 -7.99 -1.73
N GLU A 99 -20.66 -8.91 -2.29
CA GLU A 99 -21.16 -10.08 -1.56
C GLU A 99 -20.05 -11.06 -1.18
N LEU A 100 -19.06 -11.30 -2.05
CA LEU A 100 -17.91 -12.15 -1.74
C LEU A 100 -17.14 -11.61 -0.54
N LEU A 101 -16.81 -10.32 -0.57
CA LEU A 101 -16.09 -9.64 0.50
C LEU A 101 -16.89 -9.64 1.81
N GLY A 102 -18.20 -9.42 1.74
CA GLY A 102 -19.09 -9.47 2.91
C GLY A 102 -19.13 -10.85 3.56
N ARG A 103 -19.26 -11.92 2.75
CA ARG A 103 -19.23 -13.31 3.24
C ARG A 103 -17.90 -13.65 3.91
N LEU A 104 -16.78 -13.21 3.31
CA LEU A 104 -15.46 -13.40 3.90
C LEU A 104 -15.33 -12.68 5.25
N SER A 105 -15.81 -11.44 5.35
CA SER A 105 -15.79 -10.66 6.60
C SER A 105 -16.56 -11.38 7.72
N SER A 106 -17.81 -11.78 7.46
CA SER A 106 -18.64 -12.47 8.45
C SER A 106 -18.07 -13.83 8.87
N ALA A 107 -17.46 -14.56 7.94
CA ALA A 107 -16.82 -15.83 8.23
C ALA A 107 -15.61 -15.67 9.16
N LEU A 108 -14.75 -14.68 8.89
CA LEU A 108 -13.60 -14.38 9.74
C LEU A 108 -14.05 -13.89 11.13
N GLU A 109 -15.04 -13.00 11.20
CA GLU A 109 -15.59 -12.54 12.49
C GLU A 109 -16.09 -13.69 13.35
N THR A 110 -16.82 -14.62 12.75
CA THR A 110 -17.34 -15.81 13.45
C THR A 110 -16.18 -16.72 13.91
N TRP A 111 -15.22 -16.99 13.02
CA TRP A 111 -14.08 -17.85 13.32
C TRP A 111 -13.18 -17.30 14.44
N TYR A 112 -12.91 -15.99 14.44
CA TYR A 112 -12.17 -15.34 15.51
C TYR A 112 -12.96 -15.30 16.83
N ALA A 113 -14.29 -15.16 16.77
CA ALA A 113 -15.15 -15.25 17.96
C ALA A 113 -15.15 -16.65 18.58
N GLU A 114 -14.97 -17.69 17.76
CA GLU A 114 -14.88 -19.11 18.19
C GLU A 114 -13.49 -19.50 18.72
N GLY A 115 -12.52 -18.59 18.72
CA GLY A 115 -11.16 -18.83 19.24
C GLY A 115 -10.13 -19.19 18.18
N GLY A 116 -10.33 -18.78 16.93
CA GLY A 116 -9.31 -18.86 15.88
C GLY A 116 -8.01 -18.13 16.28
N PRO A 117 -6.81 -18.73 16.04
CA PRO A 117 -5.51 -18.17 16.40
C PRO A 117 -5.12 -16.89 15.63
#